data_AF-A0A7Y2TY15-F1
#
_entry.id   AF-A0A7Y2TY15-F1
#
_cell.length_a   1.000
_cell.length_b   1.000
_cell.length_c   1.000
_cell.angle_alpha   90.00
_cell.angle_beta   90.00
_cell.angle_gamma   90.00
#
_symmetry.space_group_name_H-M   'P 1'
#
loop_
_entity.id
_entity.type
_entity.pdbx_description
1 polymer ?
#
loop_
_entity_poly.entity_id
_entity_poly.type
_entity_poly.pdbx_seq_one_letter_code
_entity_poly.pdbx_strand_id
1 'polypeptide(L)'
;GKKTEEYLEYVVNRILVLGSGYLALVCLMPEIVRTNLAITAYFGGTSILIIVSVGMDFIQQVQSHLLAHQYEGLIEKSQLRGKKRGGKTRGTNKR
;
A
#
# COMPACT_ATOMS: atom_id res chain seq x y z
N GLY A 1 1.33 21.55 7.21
CA GLY A 1 1.00 22.40 8.36
C GLY A 1 1.17 21.61 9.63
N LYS A 2 1.63 22.23 10.74
CA LYS A 2 2.02 21.55 11.99
C LYS A 2 0.96 20.59 12.56
N LYS A 3 -0.33 20.94 12.43
CA LYS A 3 -1.46 20.09 12.86
C LYS A 3 -1.61 18.79 12.05
N THR A 4 -1.20 18.78 10.79
CA THR A 4 -1.24 17.59 9.93
C THR A 4 -0.12 16.64 10.27
N GLU A 5 1.06 17.18 10.58
CA GLU A 5 2.25 16.43 10.99
C GLU A 5 2.00 15.69 12.31
N GLU A 6 1.50 16.39 13.33
CA GLU A 6 1.18 15.82 14.65
C GLU A 6 0.12 14.71 14.56
N TYR A 7 -0.86 14.86 13.66
CA TYR A 7 -1.87 13.83 13.44
C TYR A 7 -1.32 12.61 12.70
N LEU A 8 -0.45 12.82 11.69
CA LEU A 8 0.23 11.72 10.99
C LEU A 8 1.12 10.94 11.96
N GLU A 9 1.88 11.64 12.78
CA GLU A 9 2.79 11.05 13.75
C GLU A 9 2.03 10.21 14.79
N TYR A 10 0.90 10.72 15.31
CA TYR A 10 0.02 9.97 16.20
C TYR A 10 -0.49 8.67 15.57
N VAL A 11 -0.94 8.74 14.31
CA VAL A 11 -1.48 7.57 13.59
C VAL A 11 -0.37 6.56 13.29
N VAL A 12 0.76 7.01 12.75
CA VAL A 12 1.90 6.14 12.40
C VAL A 12 2.44 5.46 13.64
N ASN A 13 2.60 6.17 14.75
CA ASN A 13 3.14 5.61 15.98
C ASN A 13 2.24 4.48 16.53
N ARG A 14 0.91 4.66 16.49
CA ARG A 14 -0.03 3.61 16.92
C ARG A 14 0.02 2.37 16.03
N ILE A 15 0.16 2.55 14.72
CA ILE A 15 0.31 1.43 13.78
C ILE A 15 1.66 0.73 13.99
N LEU A 16 2.74 1.49 14.22
CA LEU A 16 4.08 0.96 14.43
C LEU A 16 4.16 0.14 15.71
N VAL A 17 3.55 0.60 16.80
CA VAL A 17 3.52 -0.14 18.08
C VAL A 17 2.82 -1.50 17.94
N LEU A 18 1.73 -1.58 17.18
CA LEU A 18 1.06 -2.85 16.89
C LEU A 18 1.87 -3.72 15.91
N GLY A 19 2.45 -3.10 14.88
CA GLY A 19 3.25 -3.78 13.87
C GLY A 19 4.54 -4.38 14.42
N SER A 20 5.25 -3.67 15.30
CA SER A 20 6.48 -4.16 15.93
C SER A 20 6.22 -5.36 16.85
N GLY A 21 5.10 -5.34 17.60
CA GLY A 21 4.67 -6.49 18.40
C GLY A 21 4.36 -7.73 17.54
N TYR A 22 3.67 -7.53 16.41
CA TYR A 22 3.41 -8.60 15.45
C TYR A 22 4.70 -9.17 14.83
N LEU A 23 5.62 -8.29 14.38
CA LEU A 23 6.89 -8.71 13.79
C LEU A 23 7.76 -9.47 14.80
N ALA A 24 7.80 -9.04 16.07
CA ALA A 24 8.52 -9.74 17.12
C ALA A 24 7.99 -11.16 17.33
N LEU A 25 6.66 -11.34 17.35
CA LEU A 25 6.03 -12.67 17.45
C LEU A 25 6.34 -13.57 16.25
N VAL A 26 6.24 -13.04 15.03
CA VAL A 26 6.54 -13.79 13.81
C VAL A 26 8.02 -14.19 13.74
N CYS A 27 8.94 -13.35 14.21
CA CYS A 27 10.36 -13.67 14.30
C CYS A 27 10.69 -14.69 15.39
N LEU A 28 9.94 -14.71 16.50
CA LEU A 28 10.13 -15.68 17.58
C LEU A 28 9.63 -17.08 17.23
N MET A 29 8.58 -17.20 16.41
CA MET A 29 8.06 -18.49 15.96
C MET A 29 9.12 -19.46 15.39
N PRO A 30 9.96 -19.07 14.40
CA PRO A 30 10.99 -19.97 13.88
C PRO A 30 12.07 -20.30 14.92
N GLU A 31 12.37 -19.39 15.84
CA GLU A 31 13.37 -19.61 16.89
C GLU A 31 12.93 -20.70 17.89
N ILE A 32 11.63 -20.73 18.25
CA ILE A 32 11.03 -21.76 19.10
C ILE A 32 10.97 -23.12 18.38
N VAL A 33 10.69 -23.13 17.07
CA VAL A 33 10.65 -24.35 16.26
C VAL A 33 12.05 -24.96 16.11
N ARG A 34 13.09 -24.13 15.93
CA ARG A 34 14.50 -24.58 15.85
C ARG A 34 14.97 -25.29 17.12
N THR A 35 14.59 -24.80 18.29
CA THR A 35 15.09 -25.30 19.58
C THR A 35 14.49 -26.64 19.99
N ASN A 36 13.25 -26.94 19.59
CA ASN A 36 12.56 -28.17 19.99
C ASN A 36 12.82 -29.37 19.06
N LEU A 37 13.12 -29.14 17.77
CA LEU A 37 13.11 -30.24 16.79
C LEU A 37 14.48 -30.72 16.32
N ALA A 38 15.60 -30.03 16.57
CA ALA A 38 16.98 -30.46 16.23
C ALA A 38 17.22 -31.05 14.81
N ILE A 39 16.21 -31.02 13.93
CA ILE A 39 16.26 -31.45 12.54
C ILE A 39 16.71 -30.22 11.76
N THR A 40 17.99 -30.26 11.40
CA THR A 40 18.65 -29.35 10.49
C THR A 40 17.78 -29.01 9.26
N ALA A 41 17.14 -27.85 9.34
CA ALA A 41 17.33 -26.73 8.41
C ALA A 41 16.94 -26.88 6.93
N TYR A 42 16.24 -27.93 6.49
CA TYR A 42 15.66 -27.92 5.12
C TYR A 42 14.55 -26.87 4.95
N PHE A 43 13.92 -26.46 6.06
CA PHE A 43 12.99 -25.31 6.18
C PHE A 43 13.51 -24.31 7.23
N GLY A 44 14.78 -23.91 7.12
CA GLY A 44 15.41 -22.98 8.06
C GLY A 44 14.77 -21.58 8.08
N GLY A 45 15.14 -20.74 9.06
CA GLY A 45 14.64 -19.35 9.18
C GLY A 45 14.81 -18.52 7.89
N THR A 46 15.77 -18.88 7.05
CA THR A 46 15.99 -18.31 5.72
C THR A 46 14.84 -18.60 4.75
N SER A 47 14.25 -19.81 4.74
CA SER A 47 13.11 -20.11 3.85
C SER A 47 11.85 -19.36 4.26
N ILE A 48 11.64 -19.14 5.56
CA ILE A 48 10.53 -18.32 6.08
C ILE A 48 10.71 -16.85 5.68
N LEU A 49 11.92 -16.30 5.84
CA LEU A 49 12.24 -14.94 5.39
C LEU A 49 12.04 -14.78 3.88
N ILE A 50 12.49 -15.75 3.07
CA ILE A 50 12.31 -15.74 1.61
C ILE A 50 10.82 -15.80 1.24
N ILE A 51 10.02 -16.67 1.85
CA ILE A 51 8.57 -16.79 1.54
C ILE A 51 7.83 -15.50 1.87
N VAL A 52 8.12 -14.87 3.01
CA VAL A 52 7.46 -13.62 3.40
C VAL A 52 7.89 -12.47 2.49
N SER A 53 9.18 -12.36 2.16
CA SER A 53 9.69 -11.34 1.23
C SER A 53 9.06 -11.49 -0.14
N VAL A 54 9.20 -12.67 -0.77
CA VAL A 54 8.69 -12.93 -2.12
C VAL A 54 7.16 -12.86 -2.15
N GLY A 55 6.47 -13.27 -1.09
CA GLY A 55 5.00 -13.16 -0.98
C GLY A 55 4.53 -11.71 -0.99
N MET A 56 5.19 -10.83 -0.25
CA MET A 56 4.90 -9.38 -0.28
C MET A 56 5.25 -8.77 -1.63
N ASP A 57 6.39 -9.12 -2.22
CA ASP A 57 6.80 -8.66 -3.55
C ASP A 57 5.79 -9.10 -4.63
N PHE A 58 5.29 -10.34 -4.56
CA PHE A 58 4.26 -10.88 -5.44
C PHE A 58 2.92 -10.13 -5.29
N ILE A 59 2.47 -9.89 -4.06
CA ILE A 59 1.23 -9.14 -3.80
C ILE A 59 1.32 -7.73 -4.40
N GLN A 60 2.45 -7.04 -4.21
CA GLN A 60 2.66 -5.69 -4.76
C GLN A 60 2.66 -5.70 -6.29
N GLN A 61 3.29 -6.70 -6.91
CA GLN A 61 3.29 -6.88 -8.36
C GLN A 61 1.87 -7.11 -8.91
N VAL A 62 1.08 -7.98 -8.28
CA VAL A 62 -0.32 -8.24 -8.65
C VAL A 62 -1.18 -6.98 -8.49
N GLN A 63 -1.02 -6.24 -7.39
CA GLN A 63 -1.77 -5.00 -7.16
C GLN A 63 -1.44 -3.92 -8.20
N SER A 64 -0.19 -3.77 -8.62
CA SER A 64 0.18 -2.79 -9.65
C SER A 64 -0.54 -3.01 -10.98
N HIS A 65 -0.75 -4.27 -11.37
CA HIS A 65 -1.46 -4.61 -12.61
C HIS A 65 -2.98 -4.37 -12.49
N LEU A 66 -3.54 -4.53 -11.29
CA LEU A 66 -4.95 -4.24 -11.00
C LEU A 66 -5.24 -2.74 -10.83
N LEU A 67 -4.31 -1.97 -10.24
CA LEU A 67 -4.44 -0.53 -10.06
C LEU A 67 -4.37 0.23 -11.39
N ALA A 68 -3.54 -0.22 -12.34
CA ALA A 68 -3.49 0.37 -13.68
C ALA A 68 -4.88 0.43 -14.35
N HIS A 69 -5.68 -0.63 -14.18
CA HIS A 69 -6.99 -0.72 -14.82
C HIS A 69 -8.06 0.20 -14.19
N GLN A 70 -7.96 0.49 -12.89
CA GLN A 70 -8.89 1.39 -12.19
C GLN A 70 -8.46 2.87 -12.24
N TYR A 71 -7.16 3.15 -12.35
CA TYR A 71 -6.67 4.52 -12.54
C TYR A 71 -6.94 5.03 -13.96
N GLU A 72 -6.86 4.20 -15.01
CA GLU A 72 -7.31 4.60 -16.35
C GLU A 72 -8.78 5.02 -16.37
N GLY A 73 -9.66 4.22 -15.74
CA GLY A 73 -11.09 4.52 -15.69
C GLY A 73 -11.45 5.79 -14.89
N LEU A 74 -10.68 6.11 -13.84
CA LEU A 74 -10.86 7.35 -13.06
C LEU A 74 -10.25 8.58 -13.74
N ILE A 75 -9.12 8.43 -14.44
CA ILE A 75 -8.47 9.49 -15.21
C ILE A 75 -9.29 9.82 -16.47
N GLU A 76 -9.81 8.84 -17.21
CA GLU A 76 -10.65 9.06 -18.39
C GLU A 76 -11.97 9.77 -18.04
N LYS A 77 -12.63 9.36 -16.94
CA LYS A 77 -13.87 10.00 -16.47
C LYS A 77 -13.66 11.44 -15.99
N SER A 78 -12.44 11.78 -15.54
CA SER A 78 -12.07 13.14 -15.15
C SER A 78 -11.89 14.08 -16.35
N GLN A 79 -11.31 13.58 -17.46
CA GLN A 79 -11.11 14.35 -18.70
C GLN A 79 -12.43 14.62 -19.44
N LEU A 80 -13.39 13.69 -19.42
CA LEU A 80 -14.70 13.86 -20.08
C LEU A 80 -15.58 14.94 -19.43
N ARG A 81 -15.35 15.30 -18.15
CA ARG A 81 -16.12 16.34 -17.45
C ARG A 81 -15.59 17.77 -17.68
N GLY A 82 -14.40 17.93 -18.25
CA GLY A 82 -13.79 19.24 -18.54
C GLY A 82 -14.24 19.88 -19.86
N LYS A 83 -14.69 19.08 -20.84
CA LYS A 83 -14.92 19.55 -22.23
C LYS A 83 -16.32 20.16 -22.50
N LYS A 84 -17.16 20.39 -21.48
CA LYS A 84 -18.52 20.97 -21.65
C LYS A 84 -18.74 22.35 -21.01
N ARG A 85 -17.69 23.04 -20.55
CA ARG A 85 -17.79 24.38 -19.94
C ARG A 85 -16.89 25.41 -20.64
N GLY A 86 -17.18 25.69 -21.90
CA GLY A 86 -16.49 26.73 -22.66
C GLY A 86 -17.24 27.11 -23.91
N GLY A 87 -18.37 27.79 -23.76
CA GLY A 87 -19.17 28.20 -24.92
C GLY A 87 -20.52 28.80 -24.58
N LYS A 88 -20.57 29.80 -23.68
CA LYS A 88 -21.73 30.69 -23.65
C LYS A 88 -21.31 32.09 -23.22
N THR A 89 -21.83 33.05 -24.00
CA THR A 89 -21.93 34.49 -23.72
C THR A 89 -20.84 35.38 -24.27
N ARG A 90 -21.04 35.80 -25.52
CA ARG A 90 -20.72 37.14 -26.05
C ARG A 90 -21.75 37.36 -27.16
N GLY A 91 -22.69 38.29 -27.11
CA GLY A 91 -22.73 39.60 -26.51
C GLY A 91 -23.57 40.39 -27.50
N THR A 92 -24.77 40.74 -27.06
CA THR A 92 -25.76 41.53 -27.77
C THR A 92 -25.19 42.87 -28.24
N ASN A 93 -25.82 43.42 -29.30
CA ASN A 93 -25.93 44.85 -29.62
C ASN A 93 -24.94 45.45 -30.65
N LYS A 94 -25.49 45.83 -31.80
CA LYS A 94 -25.41 47.16 -32.47
C LYS A 94 -26.28 47.06 -33.73
N ARG A 95 -27.46 47.72 -33.72
CA ARG A 95 -27.73 49.02 -34.35
C ARG A 95 -27.52 49.00 -35.85
#